data_AF-A0A0D0AAF5-F1
#
_entry.id   AF-A0A0D0AAF5-F1
#
_cell.length_a   1.000
_cell.length_b   1.000
_cell.length_c   1.000
_cell.angle_alpha   90.00
_cell.angle_beta   90.00
_cell.angle_gamma   90.00
#
_symmetry.space_group_name_H-M   'P 1'
#
loop_
_entity.id
_entity.type
_entity.pdbx_description
1 polymer ?
#
loop_
_entity_poly.entity_id
_entity_poly.type
_entity_poly.pdbx_seq_one_letter_code
_entity_poly.pdbx_strand_id
1 'polypeptide(L)'
;MKFFRIGGSPTAPQSATATGPAQRPVSQYYAPTSRQAFTSGTQSTEISNGALLRSSNFSQDNDGDADYPPLTAPLVPTGASIAPFKARHHPPIYFYNKGAAFYEFTNFSPHPVYYKGKRYPTSEHLFQSFKFTDDHPEIAERVRNCGERPMLAFEEAHRHQAWVRPDWRQVNVEKMEIALRLKFTQHPDLKAMLLGTGDSELVEDSPRDYFWGNGADKSGRNELGKALERLREELRHEDDPDHLPSVRRDAHRFSVQDLTALVPNTSVRQPSANRFSVAVTTGSPVSPRTTSNKNPSLCKFCQSRPKYQNHQYCGRTCAAEAAKVCSFCRINPRHGKHPFCSKTCAAKASGGG
;
A
#
# COMPACT_ATOMS: atom_id res chain seq x y z
N MET A 1 36.02 -61.20 -22.36
CA MET A 1 34.93 -60.26 -22.63
C MET A 1 33.60 -60.95 -22.33
N LYS A 2 32.87 -60.56 -21.28
CA LYS A 2 31.63 -61.23 -20.83
C LYS A 2 30.51 -60.21 -20.58
N PHE A 3 29.38 -60.50 -21.21
CA PHE A 3 27.97 -60.17 -20.94
C PHE A 3 27.61 -59.26 -19.75
N PHE A 4 26.78 -58.24 -20.01
CA PHE A 4 25.95 -57.61 -18.98
C PHE A 4 24.48 -58.06 -19.12
N ARG A 5 23.98 -58.62 -18.01
CA ARG A 5 22.60 -59.08 -17.78
C ARG A 5 21.75 -57.96 -17.21
N ILE A 6 20.45 -58.11 -17.44
CA ILE A 6 19.31 -57.30 -17.01
C ILE A 6 18.83 -57.77 -15.62
N GLY A 7 18.33 -56.85 -14.78
CA GLY A 7 17.23 -57.12 -13.85
C GLY A 7 17.49 -56.88 -12.35
N GLY A 8 16.59 -56.15 -11.68
CA GLY A 8 16.45 -56.14 -10.22
C GLY A 8 15.73 -54.91 -9.64
N SER A 9 14.51 -55.11 -9.14
CA SER A 9 13.59 -54.14 -8.51
C SER A 9 14.15 -53.33 -7.32
N PRO A 10 13.54 -52.18 -6.96
CA PRO A 10 13.92 -51.40 -5.78
C PRO A 10 13.23 -51.88 -4.50
N THR A 11 14.04 -52.12 -3.48
CA THR A 11 13.66 -52.29 -2.07
C THR A 11 13.43 -50.91 -1.43
N ALA A 12 12.32 -50.75 -0.70
CA ALA A 12 12.11 -49.63 0.20
C ALA A 12 13.08 -49.68 1.39
N PRO A 13 13.38 -48.52 2.00
CA PRO A 13 13.04 -48.42 3.42
C PRO A 13 12.46 -47.05 3.85
N GLN A 14 11.39 -47.14 4.64
CA GLN A 14 11.13 -46.48 5.94
C GLN A 14 11.50 -44.99 6.14
N SER A 15 10.43 -44.21 6.33
CA SER A 15 10.17 -43.32 7.47
C SER A 15 11.32 -42.46 8.02
N ALA A 16 11.28 -41.17 7.70
CA ALA A 16 11.85 -40.12 8.53
C ALA A 16 10.82 -38.99 8.70
N THR A 17 10.19 -38.98 9.87
CA THR A 17 9.42 -37.85 10.41
C THR A 17 10.39 -36.69 10.64
N ALA A 18 10.37 -35.70 9.76
CA ALA A 18 11.08 -34.44 9.95
C ALA A 18 10.13 -33.44 10.64
N THR A 19 10.35 -33.27 11.94
CA THR A 19 9.79 -32.21 12.77
C THR A 19 10.19 -30.85 12.16
N GLY A 20 9.21 -30.06 11.74
CA GLY A 20 9.44 -28.70 11.25
C GLY A 20 9.93 -27.77 12.38
N PRO A 21 10.69 -26.71 12.06
CA PRO A 21 11.15 -25.77 13.07
C PRO A 21 9.96 -25.00 13.63
N ALA A 22 9.87 -24.99 14.97
CA ALA A 22 8.85 -24.31 15.73
C ALA A 22 8.79 -22.81 15.37
N GLN A 23 7.59 -22.35 14.99
CA GLN A 23 7.25 -20.94 14.90
C GLN A 23 7.50 -20.29 16.27
N ARG A 24 8.35 -19.27 16.30
CA ARG A 24 8.58 -18.50 17.53
C ARG A 24 7.35 -17.64 17.81
N PRO A 25 6.73 -17.75 19.00
CA PRO A 25 5.58 -16.91 19.35
C PRO A 25 5.98 -15.44 19.53
N VAL A 26 5.06 -14.56 19.15
CA VAL A 26 5.13 -13.09 19.02
C VAL A 26 5.47 -12.32 20.32
N SER A 27 5.73 -13.00 21.44
CA SER A 27 5.76 -12.38 22.77
C SER A 27 7.16 -11.97 23.28
N GLN A 28 8.25 -12.16 22.53
CA GLN A 28 9.61 -11.93 23.06
C GLN A 28 10.21 -10.54 22.81
N TYR A 29 9.51 -9.61 22.15
CA TYR A 29 10.06 -8.29 21.82
C TYR A 29 9.69 -7.17 22.81
N TYR A 30 9.14 -7.51 23.99
CA TYR A 30 8.87 -6.55 25.07
C TYR A 30 9.58 -6.93 26.38
N ALA A 31 10.67 -6.21 26.72
CA ALA A 31 10.98 -5.78 28.08
C ALA A 31 12.16 -4.78 28.10
N PRO A 32 12.11 -3.71 28.92
CA PRO A 32 13.22 -2.80 29.15
C PRO A 32 14.08 -3.30 30.32
N THR A 33 15.41 -3.13 30.24
CA THR A 33 16.31 -3.25 31.40
C THR A 33 17.18 -2.02 31.53
N SER A 34 16.87 -1.20 32.51
CA SER A 34 17.84 -0.35 33.21
C SER A 34 17.38 -0.21 34.66
N ARG A 35 17.75 -1.20 35.47
CA ARG A 35 17.85 -1.05 36.92
C ARG A 35 19.19 -0.37 37.20
N GLN A 36 19.19 0.89 37.60
CA GLN A 36 20.29 1.44 38.37
C GLN A 36 19.84 1.49 39.83
N ALA A 37 20.50 0.67 40.63
CA ALA A 37 20.51 0.80 42.07
C ALA A 37 21.47 1.94 42.43
N PHE A 38 20.95 2.95 43.13
CA PHE A 38 21.77 3.79 44.00
C PHE A 38 21.11 3.81 45.37
N THR A 39 21.88 3.39 46.37
CA THR A 39 21.56 3.43 47.79
C THR A 39 22.28 4.61 48.43
N SER A 40 21.84 4.96 49.65
CA SER A 40 22.27 6.01 50.59
C SER A 40 21.59 7.38 50.35
N GLY A 41 20.94 8.02 51.33
CA GLY A 41 20.71 7.71 52.75
C GLY A 41 19.81 8.77 53.41
N THR A 42 19.21 8.38 54.54
CA THR A 42 18.80 9.22 55.70
C THR A 42 17.97 10.50 55.47
N GLN A 43 16.71 10.52 55.89
CA GLN A 43 16.28 11.12 57.17
C GLN A 43 14.77 11.00 57.39
N SER A 44 14.46 10.68 58.64
CA SER A 44 13.16 10.55 59.28
C SER A 44 12.49 11.90 59.47
N THR A 45 11.17 11.99 59.28
CA THR A 45 10.23 12.68 60.20
C THR A 45 8.80 12.31 59.83
N GLU A 46 8.15 11.60 60.75
CA GLU A 46 6.70 11.54 60.89
C GLU A 46 6.19 12.91 61.33
N ILE A 47 5.07 13.41 60.78
CA ILE A 47 4.02 14.09 61.56
C ILE A 47 2.65 13.78 60.90
N SER A 48 1.79 13.21 61.72
CA SER A 48 0.36 12.92 61.57
C SER A 48 -0.52 14.17 61.62
N ASN A 49 -1.72 14.08 61.03
CA ASN A 49 -3.05 14.62 61.43
C ASN A 49 -3.92 14.78 60.17
N GLY A 50 -5.17 14.33 60.04
CA GLY A 50 -6.18 13.95 61.01
C GLY A 50 -7.47 14.76 60.77
N ALA A 51 -8.58 14.06 60.48
CA ALA A 51 -10.00 14.48 60.58
C ALA A 51 -10.53 15.55 59.58
N LEU A 52 -11.45 15.18 58.66
CA LEU A 52 -12.91 15.04 58.81
C LEU A 52 -13.65 16.36 59.07
N LEU A 53 -14.59 16.71 58.18
CA LEU A 53 -16.02 16.91 58.44
C LEU A 53 -16.66 17.78 57.33
N ARG A 54 -17.68 17.26 56.64
CA ARG A 54 -19.10 17.61 56.84
C ARG A 54 -19.91 17.44 55.54
N SER A 55 -20.92 16.57 55.66
CA SER A 55 -21.99 16.33 54.68
C SER A 55 -23.27 17.07 55.08
N SER A 56 -24.09 17.47 54.10
CA SER A 56 -25.58 17.48 54.11
C SER A 56 -26.08 18.18 52.82
N ASN A 57 -26.74 17.51 51.86
CA ASN A 57 -28.20 17.29 51.69
C ASN A 57 -28.98 18.63 51.50
N PHE A 58 -29.95 18.88 50.61
CA PHE A 58 -30.99 18.05 49.94
C PHE A 58 -31.80 18.91 48.91
N SER A 59 -32.38 18.27 47.88
CA SER A 59 -33.60 18.56 47.05
C SER A 59 -33.78 19.74 46.06
N GLN A 60 -34.04 19.37 44.78
CA GLN A 60 -35.25 19.55 43.91
C GLN A 60 -36.32 20.60 44.36
N ASP A 61 -36.94 21.47 43.52
CA ASP A 61 -37.45 21.38 42.14
C ASP A 61 -37.63 22.77 41.43
N ASN A 62 -37.68 22.70 40.08
CA ASN A 62 -38.43 23.47 39.06
C ASN A 62 -38.17 24.95 38.62
N ASP A 63 -38.03 25.04 37.28
CA ASP A 63 -38.48 26.05 36.28
C ASP A 63 -38.08 27.53 36.38
N GLY A 64 -37.34 28.00 35.38
CA GLY A 64 -37.13 29.43 35.11
C GLY A 64 -36.05 29.68 34.07
N ASP A 65 -36.48 29.85 32.82
CA ASP A 65 -35.68 30.37 31.70
C ASP A 65 -35.05 31.73 32.05
N ALA A 66 -33.91 32.04 31.43
CA ALA A 66 -33.14 33.29 31.47
C ALA A 66 -32.09 33.48 32.59
N ASP A 67 -30.88 32.95 32.34
CA ASP A 67 -29.65 33.55 32.88
C ASP A 67 -28.44 33.21 31.97
N TYR A 68 -28.44 33.74 30.74
CA TYR A 68 -27.20 33.84 29.97
C TYR A 68 -26.44 35.08 30.45
N PRO A 69 -25.21 34.95 30.98
CA PRO A 69 -24.42 36.10 31.38
C PRO A 69 -24.09 36.95 30.13
N PRO A 70 -24.03 38.28 30.27
CA PRO A 70 -23.82 39.18 29.13
C PRO A 70 -22.46 38.92 28.46
N LEU A 71 -22.44 39.02 27.13
CA LEU A 71 -21.27 38.88 26.23
C LEU A 71 -20.23 40.00 26.39
N THR A 72 -19.85 40.33 27.62
CA THR A 72 -18.89 41.39 27.94
C THR A 72 -17.91 41.02 29.07
N ALA A 73 -17.74 39.73 29.36
CA ALA A 73 -16.60 39.29 30.18
C ALA A 73 -15.29 39.60 29.41
N PRO A 74 -14.32 40.31 30.01
CA PRO A 74 -13.02 40.54 29.38
C PRO A 74 -12.34 39.19 29.11
N LEU A 75 -11.90 38.98 27.87
CA LEU A 75 -11.04 37.86 27.51
C LEU A 75 -9.75 37.96 28.32
N VAL A 76 -9.68 37.24 29.44
CA VAL A 76 -8.41 36.98 30.10
C VAL A 76 -7.58 36.18 29.09
N PRO A 77 -6.39 36.64 28.68
CA PRO A 77 -5.52 35.83 27.85
C PRO A 77 -4.99 34.70 28.74
N THR A 78 -5.71 33.58 28.78
CA THR A 78 -5.14 32.31 29.22
C THR A 78 -4.14 31.89 28.15
N GLY A 79 -2.93 32.45 28.26
CA GLY A 79 -1.73 31.97 27.61
C GLY A 79 -1.33 30.61 28.18
N ALA A 80 -2.20 29.60 28.06
CA ALA A 80 -1.79 28.22 28.12
C ALA A 80 -1.14 27.91 26.76
N SER A 81 0.13 28.29 26.63
CA SER A 81 1.00 27.70 25.62
C SER A 81 0.98 26.20 25.85
N ILE A 82 0.17 25.48 25.09
CA ILE A 82 0.27 24.03 24.99
C ILE A 82 1.68 23.80 24.48
N ALA A 83 2.59 23.44 25.38
CA ALA A 83 3.94 23.04 25.01
C ALA A 83 3.80 22.03 23.88
N PRO A 84 4.57 22.15 22.78
CA PRO A 84 4.46 21.23 21.67
C PRO A 84 4.56 19.81 22.23
N PHE A 85 3.53 18.99 21.97
CA PHE A 85 3.55 17.58 22.35
C PHE A 85 4.91 17.02 21.95
N LYS A 86 5.74 16.64 22.93
CA LYS A 86 7.01 15.97 22.64
C LYS A 86 6.63 14.71 21.88
N ALA A 87 6.89 14.69 20.59
CA ALA A 87 6.67 13.52 19.75
C ALA A 87 7.36 12.35 20.44
N ARG A 88 6.63 11.26 20.66
CA ARG A 88 7.22 10.03 21.19
C ARG A 88 8.22 9.55 20.14
N HIS A 89 9.51 9.77 20.38
CA HIS A 89 10.56 9.28 19.50
C HIS A 89 10.69 7.77 19.72
N HIS A 90 10.13 7.00 18.81
CA HIS A 90 10.39 5.58 18.71
C HIS A 90 11.79 5.38 18.09
N PRO A 91 12.68 4.57 18.68
CA PRO A 91 13.99 4.32 18.11
C PRO A 91 13.85 3.62 16.74
N PRO A 92 14.72 3.92 15.76
CA PRO A 92 14.70 3.22 14.47
C PRO A 92 14.96 1.72 14.64
N ILE A 93 14.26 0.92 13.83
CA ILE A 93 14.41 -0.53 13.74
C ILE A 93 15.27 -0.84 12.51
N TYR A 94 16.44 -1.42 12.75
CA TYR A 94 17.37 -1.84 11.71
C TYR A 94 17.15 -3.32 11.39
N PHE A 95 17.07 -3.65 10.09
CA PHE A 95 16.92 -5.03 9.63
C PHE A 95 17.80 -5.28 8.40
N TYR A 96 18.51 -6.41 8.38
CA TYR A 96 19.33 -6.84 7.22
C TYR A 96 19.86 -8.27 7.38
N ASN A 97 20.45 -8.57 8.53
CA ASN A 97 21.22 -9.80 8.73
C ASN A 97 20.33 -11.03 8.96
N LYS A 98 20.61 -12.12 8.24
CA LYS A 98 19.92 -13.40 8.44
C LYS A 98 20.12 -13.89 9.87
N GLY A 99 19.03 -14.17 10.57
CA GLY A 99 19.04 -14.62 11.97
C GLY A 99 18.98 -13.49 13.01
N ALA A 100 19.08 -12.22 12.59
CA ALA A 100 18.78 -11.08 13.44
C ALA A 100 17.26 -10.80 13.48
N ALA A 101 16.83 -10.00 14.45
CA ALA A 101 15.45 -9.55 14.56
C ALA A 101 15.02 -8.81 13.27
N PHE A 102 13.75 -8.97 12.90
CA PHE A 102 13.13 -8.32 11.74
C PHE A 102 13.77 -8.67 10.38
N TYR A 103 14.61 -9.70 10.30
CA TYR A 103 15.11 -10.19 9.00
C TYR A 103 13.96 -10.51 8.03
N GLU A 104 12.81 -10.90 8.58
CA GLU A 104 11.57 -11.14 7.87
C GLU A 104 11.13 -9.96 7.01
N PHE A 105 11.51 -8.73 7.34
CA PHE A 105 11.18 -7.52 6.56
C PHE A 105 11.94 -7.43 5.24
N THR A 106 13.13 -8.05 5.14
CA THR A 106 13.87 -8.13 3.88
C THR A 106 13.08 -8.88 2.81
N ASN A 107 13.21 -8.50 1.54
CA ASN A 107 12.71 -9.26 0.40
C ASN A 107 13.43 -10.62 0.19
N PHE A 108 14.52 -10.84 0.93
CA PHE A 108 15.33 -12.05 0.96
C PHE A 108 14.86 -13.07 2.02
N SER A 109 13.82 -12.75 2.80
CA SER A 109 13.26 -13.70 3.75
C SER A 109 12.49 -14.82 3.03
N PRO A 110 12.53 -16.08 3.54
CA PRO A 110 11.95 -17.25 2.86
C PRO A 110 10.43 -17.34 3.05
N HIS A 111 9.71 -16.29 2.64
CA HIS A 111 8.25 -16.21 2.67
C HIS A 111 7.72 -16.24 1.24
N PRO A 112 7.12 -17.37 0.80
CA PRO A 112 6.59 -17.49 -0.54
C PRO A 112 5.49 -16.46 -0.82
N VAL A 113 5.44 -15.99 -2.06
CA VAL A 113 4.42 -15.04 -2.51
C VAL A 113 3.67 -15.64 -3.69
N TYR A 114 2.34 -15.55 -3.68
CA TYR A 114 1.49 -15.93 -4.80
C TYR A 114 1.08 -14.68 -5.59
N TYR A 115 1.32 -14.69 -6.90
CA TYR A 115 0.94 -13.59 -7.79
C TYR A 115 0.45 -14.17 -9.13
N LYS A 116 -0.74 -13.74 -9.56
CA LYS A 116 -1.41 -14.24 -10.78
C LYS A 116 -1.44 -15.78 -10.87
N GLY A 117 -1.80 -16.44 -9.76
CA GLY A 117 -1.88 -17.91 -9.66
C GLY A 117 -0.54 -18.64 -9.62
N LYS A 118 0.60 -17.93 -9.61
CA LYS A 118 1.94 -18.53 -9.59
C LYS A 118 2.61 -18.30 -8.24
N ARG A 119 3.28 -19.33 -7.73
CA ARG A 119 4.10 -19.24 -6.50
C ARG A 119 5.50 -18.74 -6.84
N TYR A 120 5.99 -17.81 -6.04
CA TYR A 120 7.35 -17.28 -6.02
C TYR A 120 7.99 -17.63 -4.67
N PRO A 121 9.21 -18.20 -4.63
CA PRO A 121 9.87 -18.59 -3.37
C PRO A 121 10.05 -17.47 -2.35
N THR A 122 10.32 -16.26 -2.83
CA THR A 122 10.43 -15.06 -2.01
C THR A 122 9.85 -13.85 -2.75
N SER A 123 9.60 -12.75 -2.05
CA SER A 123 9.24 -11.49 -2.72
C SER A 123 10.35 -10.98 -3.65
N GLU A 124 11.62 -11.32 -3.39
CA GLU A 124 12.73 -11.05 -4.32
C GLU A 124 12.56 -11.76 -5.67
N HIS A 125 12.09 -13.01 -5.69
CA HIS A 125 11.81 -13.70 -6.96
C HIS A 125 10.76 -12.95 -7.78
N LEU A 126 9.67 -12.55 -7.13
CA LEU A 126 8.61 -11.78 -7.78
C LEU A 126 9.12 -10.43 -8.28
N PHE A 127 9.88 -9.71 -7.44
CA PHE A 127 10.46 -8.41 -7.77
C PHE A 127 11.38 -8.47 -9.00
N GLN A 128 12.27 -9.48 -9.04
CA GLN A 128 13.16 -9.67 -10.17
C GLN A 128 12.42 -10.10 -11.45
N SER A 129 11.36 -10.92 -11.33
CA SER A 129 10.53 -11.29 -12.48
C SER A 129 9.80 -10.09 -13.11
N PHE A 130 9.40 -9.08 -12.32
CA PHE A 130 8.73 -7.87 -12.84
C PHE A 130 9.54 -7.07 -13.86
N LYS A 131 10.86 -7.27 -13.90
CA LYS A 131 11.73 -6.68 -14.92
C LYS A 131 11.42 -7.18 -16.34
N PHE A 132 10.76 -8.34 -16.46
CA PHE A 132 10.60 -9.07 -17.72
C PHE A 132 9.15 -9.48 -18.02
N THR A 133 8.22 -9.38 -17.06
CA THR A 133 6.86 -9.93 -17.18
C THR A 133 6.10 -9.52 -18.46
N ASP A 134 6.29 -8.29 -18.93
CA ASP A 134 5.53 -7.72 -20.05
C ASP A 134 6.17 -8.06 -21.42
N ASP A 135 7.48 -7.83 -21.56
CA ASP A 135 8.20 -7.97 -22.84
C ASP A 135 8.85 -9.35 -23.04
N HIS A 136 9.24 -10.02 -21.94
CA HIS A 136 10.01 -11.27 -21.94
C HIS A 136 9.50 -12.26 -20.86
N PRO A 137 8.23 -12.70 -20.95
CA PRO A 137 7.62 -13.55 -19.93
C PRO A 137 8.37 -14.88 -19.69
N GLU A 138 9.08 -15.40 -20.69
CA GLU A 138 9.94 -16.58 -20.56
C GLU A 138 11.15 -16.35 -19.66
N ILE A 139 11.72 -15.14 -19.63
CA ILE A 139 12.78 -14.76 -18.67
C ILE A 139 12.18 -14.63 -17.27
N ALA A 140 11.00 -14.00 -17.15
CA ALA A 140 10.30 -13.88 -15.87
C ALA A 140 10.04 -15.26 -15.23
N GLU A 141 9.67 -16.26 -16.04
CA GLU A 141 9.50 -17.65 -15.62
C GLU A 141 10.82 -18.33 -15.22
N ARG A 142 11.93 -18.06 -15.92
CA ARG A 142 13.25 -18.56 -15.51
C ARG A 142 13.66 -18.00 -14.15
N VAL A 143 13.49 -16.69 -13.94
CA VAL A 143 13.76 -16.03 -12.65
C VAL A 143 12.90 -16.64 -11.55
N ARG A 144 11.60 -16.88 -11.81
CA ARG A 144 10.68 -17.47 -10.83
C ARG A 144 11.09 -18.89 -10.40
N ASN A 145 11.65 -19.68 -11.32
CA ASN A 145 11.94 -21.12 -11.10
C ASN A 145 13.43 -21.41 -10.90
N CYS A 146 14.30 -20.40 -10.71
CA CYS A 146 15.75 -20.59 -10.61
C CYS A 146 16.25 -21.23 -9.29
N GLY A 147 15.33 -21.56 -8.37
CA GLY A 147 15.60 -22.21 -7.08
C GLY A 147 14.86 -21.53 -5.94
N GLU A 148 15.10 -21.96 -4.69
CA GLU A 148 14.46 -21.34 -3.51
C GLU A 148 15.27 -20.16 -2.92
N ARG A 149 16.54 -20.01 -3.32
CA ARG A 149 17.43 -19.00 -2.75
C ARG A 149 17.22 -17.64 -3.44
N PRO A 150 16.91 -16.55 -2.72
CA PRO A 150 16.63 -15.23 -3.32
C PRO A 150 17.80 -14.69 -4.17
N MET A 151 19.03 -15.00 -3.78
CA MET A 151 20.23 -14.61 -4.53
C MET A 151 20.25 -15.19 -5.96
N LEU A 152 19.68 -16.38 -6.19
CA LEU A 152 19.61 -16.97 -7.52
C LEU A 152 18.69 -16.18 -8.44
N ALA A 153 17.59 -15.60 -7.91
CA ALA A 153 16.69 -14.76 -8.69
C ALA A 153 17.38 -13.46 -9.12
N PHE A 154 18.14 -12.85 -8.22
CA PHE A 154 18.95 -11.68 -8.53
C PHE A 154 19.98 -11.98 -9.63
N GLU A 155 20.74 -13.08 -9.48
CA GLU A 155 21.74 -13.50 -10.46
C GLU A 155 21.12 -13.84 -11.82
N GLU A 156 20.02 -14.59 -11.84
CA GLU A 156 19.32 -14.95 -13.08
C GLU A 156 18.83 -13.69 -13.80
N ALA A 157 18.17 -12.77 -13.10
CA ALA A 157 17.75 -11.50 -13.69
C ALA A 157 18.93 -10.67 -14.20
N HIS A 158 20.06 -10.67 -13.48
CA HIS A 158 21.26 -9.94 -13.88
C HIS A 158 21.89 -10.50 -15.17
N ARG A 159 21.85 -11.81 -15.40
CA ARG A 159 22.30 -12.42 -16.67
C ARG A 159 21.50 -11.92 -17.87
N HIS A 160 20.25 -11.51 -17.65
CA HIS A 160 19.35 -10.99 -18.68
C HIS A 160 19.19 -9.46 -18.62
N GLN A 161 20.17 -8.74 -18.07
CA GLN A 161 20.08 -7.28 -17.87
C GLN A 161 19.74 -6.49 -19.15
N ALA A 162 20.13 -6.98 -20.33
CA ALA A 162 19.83 -6.37 -21.63
C ALA A 162 18.32 -6.38 -21.99
N TRP A 163 17.54 -7.26 -21.37
CA TRP A 163 16.11 -7.48 -21.63
C TRP A 163 15.21 -6.88 -20.55
N VAL A 164 15.79 -6.13 -19.61
CA VAL A 164 15.01 -5.44 -18.58
C VAL A 164 14.16 -4.36 -19.24
N ARG A 165 12.88 -4.31 -18.86
CA ARG A 165 11.92 -3.31 -19.31
C ARG A 165 12.50 -1.87 -19.27
N PRO A 166 12.26 -1.05 -20.30
CA PRO A 166 12.92 0.24 -20.46
C PRO A 166 12.53 1.28 -19.39
N ASP A 167 11.35 1.13 -18.78
CA ASP A 167 10.81 1.99 -17.72
C ASP A 167 11.14 1.51 -16.30
N TRP A 168 12.05 0.53 -16.14
CA TRP A 168 12.32 -0.11 -14.83
C TRP A 168 12.67 0.89 -13.72
N ARG A 169 13.44 1.94 -14.04
CA ARG A 169 13.82 2.96 -13.04
C ARG A 169 12.64 3.78 -12.54
N GLN A 170 11.57 3.89 -13.33
CA GLN A 170 10.36 4.62 -12.99
C GLN A 170 9.40 3.74 -12.18
N VAL A 171 9.37 2.43 -12.43
CA VAL A 171 8.39 1.51 -11.82
C VAL A 171 8.97 0.63 -10.71
N ASN A 172 10.27 0.59 -10.48
CA ASN A 172 10.87 -0.34 -9.51
C ASN A 172 10.30 -0.19 -8.07
N VAL A 173 10.06 1.02 -7.59
CA VAL A 173 9.48 1.24 -6.24
C VAL A 173 8.04 0.74 -6.17
N GLU A 174 7.24 0.98 -7.20
CA GLU A 174 5.89 0.40 -7.31
C GLU A 174 5.94 -1.12 -7.31
N LYS A 175 6.78 -1.73 -8.15
CA LYS A 175 6.88 -3.19 -8.26
C LYS A 175 7.34 -3.83 -6.94
N MET A 176 8.22 -3.16 -6.19
CA MET A 176 8.57 -3.60 -4.84
C MET A 176 7.39 -3.50 -3.87
N GLU A 177 6.61 -2.41 -3.91
CA GLU A 177 5.41 -2.26 -3.07
C GLU A 177 4.37 -3.35 -3.37
N ILE A 178 4.17 -3.74 -4.63
CA ILE A 178 3.32 -4.90 -4.98
C ILE A 178 3.84 -6.16 -4.28
N ALA A 179 5.13 -6.44 -4.41
CA ALA A 179 5.74 -7.66 -3.85
C ALA A 179 5.68 -7.68 -2.31
N LEU A 180 5.91 -6.54 -1.67
CA LEU A 180 5.78 -6.38 -0.22
C LEU A 180 4.32 -6.52 0.21
N ARG A 181 3.38 -5.83 -0.44
CA ARG A 181 1.96 -5.93 -0.11
C ARG A 181 1.51 -7.38 -0.14
N LEU A 182 1.78 -8.11 -1.23
CA LEU A 182 1.44 -9.53 -1.34
C LEU A 182 2.07 -10.37 -0.23
N LYS A 183 3.36 -10.16 0.06
CA LYS A 183 4.05 -10.85 1.14
C LYS A 183 3.40 -10.60 2.49
N PHE A 184 3.17 -9.35 2.87
CA PHE A 184 2.63 -9.04 4.20
C PHE A 184 1.14 -9.37 4.32
N THR A 185 0.34 -9.29 3.26
CA THR A 185 -1.08 -9.68 3.32
C THR A 185 -1.30 -11.18 3.25
N GLN A 186 -0.39 -11.95 2.65
CA GLN A 186 -0.48 -13.41 2.59
C GLN A 186 0.08 -14.11 3.85
N HIS A 187 0.84 -13.39 4.68
CA HIS A 187 1.47 -13.92 5.91
C HIS A 187 0.99 -13.11 7.13
N PRO A 188 -0.08 -13.55 7.83
CA PRO A 188 -0.68 -12.78 8.94
C PRO A 188 0.27 -12.46 10.10
N ASP A 189 1.24 -13.33 10.37
CA ASP A 189 2.31 -13.12 11.34
C ASP A 189 3.23 -11.98 10.94
N LEU A 190 3.60 -11.88 9.66
CA LEU A 190 4.37 -10.74 9.14
C LEU A 190 3.56 -9.44 9.17
N LYS A 191 2.27 -9.49 8.81
CA LYS A 191 1.36 -8.33 8.95
C LYS A 191 1.34 -7.83 10.39
N ALA A 192 1.14 -8.72 11.35
CA ALA A 192 1.15 -8.39 12.77
C ALA A 192 2.51 -7.84 13.23
N MET A 193 3.61 -8.42 12.76
CA MET A 193 4.96 -7.95 13.05
C MET A 193 5.18 -6.51 12.52
N LEU A 194 4.75 -6.23 11.29
CA LEU A 194 4.86 -4.89 10.68
C LEU A 194 4.03 -3.86 11.44
N LEU A 195 2.77 -4.17 11.76
CA LEU A 195 1.91 -3.29 12.56
C LEU A 195 2.46 -3.07 13.98
N GLY A 196 3.04 -4.11 14.58
CA GLY A 196 3.66 -4.08 15.90
C GLY A 196 4.89 -3.17 16.02
N THR A 197 5.47 -2.72 14.91
CA THR A 197 6.56 -1.73 14.91
C THR A 197 6.12 -0.34 15.39
N GLY A 198 4.80 -0.10 15.51
CA GLY A 198 4.27 1.21 15.88
C GLY A 198 4.69 2.27 14.86
N ASP A 199 5.14 3.43 15.34
CA ASP A 199 5.63 4.52 14.50
C ASP A 199 7.16 4.55 14.38
N SER A 200 7.83 3.44 14.71
CA SER A 200 9.30 3.34 14.57
C SER A 200 9.70 3.46 13.10
N GLU A 201 10.79 4.18 12.83
CA GLU A 201 11.42 4.21 11.51
C GLU A 201 11.95 2.81 11.16
N LEU A 202 11.73 2.36 9.94
CA LEU A 202 12.21 1.06 9.45
C LEU A 202 13.41 1.30 8.52
N VAL A 203 14.56 0.73 8.86
CA VAL A 203 15.81 0.95 8.13
C VAL A 203 16.38 -0.37 7.63
N GLU A 204 16.42 -0.55 6.31
CA GLU A 204 17.17 -1.65 5.70
C GLU A 204 18.67 -1.34 5.81
N ASP A 205 19.34 -2.04 6.73
CA ASP A 205 20.72 -1.78 7.13
C ASP A 205 21.76 -2.43 6.19
N SER A 206 21.48 -2.40 4.88
CA SER A 206 22.38 -2.96 3.88
C SER A 206 23.62 -2.09 3.71
N PRO A 207 24.84 -2.61 3.96
CA PRO A 207 26.07 -1.83 3.79
C PRO A 207 26.44 -1.63 2.31
N ARG A 208 25.75 -2.31 1.38
CA ARG A 208 26.09 -2.31 -0.05
C ARG A 208 25.03 -1.64 -0.92
N ASP A 209 23.77 -1.64 -0.48
CA ASP A 209 22.67 -1.09 -1.26
C ASP A 209 22.27 0.29 -0.74
N TYR A 210 22.64 1.31 -1.50
CA TYR A 210 22.33 2.71 -1.21
C TYR A 210 20.96 3.16 -1.71
N PHE A 211 20.27 2.35 -2.52
CA PHE A 211 18.94 2.68 -3.00
C PHE A 211 17.87 2.07 -2.11
N TRP A 212 17.91 0.75 -1.93
CA TRP A 212 16.95 0.03 -1.09
C TRP A 212 17.26 0.17 0.39
N GLY A 213 18.55 0.14 0.74
CA GLY A 213 19.05 0.32 2.10
C GLY A 213 19.73 1.66 2.37
N ASN A 214 20.36 1.74 3.54
CA ASN A 214 21.04 2.93 4.04
C ASN A 214 22.53 3.03 3.63
N GLY A 215 23.12 2.00 3.03
CA GLY A 215 24.53 2.02 2.64
C GLY A 215 25.51 1.98 3.82
N ALA A 216 26.80 1.89 3.50
CA ALA A 216 27.85 1.77 4.51
C ALA A 216 27.99 3.03 5.41
N ASP A 217 27.78 4.21 4.82
CA ASP A 217 27.88 5.52 5.48
C ASP A 217 26.53 6.07 5.98
N LYS A 218 25.46 5.28 5.88
CA LYS A 218 24.09 5.65 6.28
C LYS A 218 23.46 6.77 5.43
N SER A 219 24.04 7.10 4.27
CA SER A 219 23.51 8.13 3.36
C SER A 219 22.53 7.58 2.31
N GLY A 220 22.26 6.28 2.31
CA GLY A 220 21.39 5.60 1.37
C GLY A 220 19.93 6.05 1.49
N ARG A 221 19.16 5.81 0.43
CA ARG A 221 17.78 6.27 0.33
C ARG A 221 16.81 5.47 1.18
N ASN A 222 17.17 4.25 1.62
CA ASN A 222 16.31 3.39 2.42
C ASN A 222 14.90 3.22 1.81
N GLU A 223 14.80 3.04 0.49
CA GLU A 223 13.50 2.94 -0.19
C GLU A 223 12.69 1.71 0.26
N LEU A 224 13.34 0.63 0.71
CA LEU A 224 12.65 -0.57 1.20
C LEU A 224 11.97 -0.28 2.54
N GLY A 225 12.70 0.33 3.48
CA GLY A 225 12.15 0.77 4.76
C GLY A 225 10.96 1.71 4.59
N LYS A 226 11.12 2.73 3.73
CA LYS A 226 10.02 3.65 3.40
C LYS A 226 8.82 2.97 2.73
N ALA A 227 9.05 1.95 1.90
CA ALA A 227 7.97 1.17 1.28
C ALA A 227 7.20 0.34 2.32
N LEU A 228 7.90 -0.25 3.30
CA LEU A 228 7.29 -0.96 4.42
C LEU A 228 6.49 -0.01 5.32
N GLU A 229 6.96 1.20 5.57
CA GLU A 229 6.23 2.21 6.35
C GLU A 229 4.95 2.67 5.64
N ARG A 230 5.01 2.86 4.32
CA ARG A 230 3.81 3.15 3.51
C ARG A 230 2.81 2.00 3.60
N LEU A 231 3.28 0.77 3.42
CA LEU A 231 2.44 -0.41 3.55
C LEU A 231 1.85 -0.54 4.96
N ARG A 232 2.64 -0.27 6.01
CA ARG A 232 2.17 -0.27 7.41
C ARG A 232 1.02 0.70 7.60
N GLU A 233 1.12 1.91 7.05
CA GLU A 233 0.06 2.90 7.13
C GLU A 233 -1.20 2.45 6.37
N GLU A 234 -1.03 1.88 5.18
CA GLU A 234 -2.14 1.31 4.41
C GLU A 234 -2.86 0.19 5.17
N LEU A 235 -2.11 -0.71 5.82
CA LEU A 235 -2.66 -1.85 6.56
C LEU A 235 -3.36 -1.47 7.87
N ARG A 236 -3.06 -0.30 8.45
CA ARG A 236 -3.74 0.20 9.66
C ARG A 236 -5.19 0.56 9.40
N HIS A 237 -5.49 0.99 8.18
CA HIS A 237 -6.81 1.49 7.79
C HIS A 237 -7.57 0.53 6.88
N GLU A 238 -7.10 -0.72 6.71
CA GLU A 238 -7.80 -1.71 5.87
C GLU A 238 -9.23 -2.01 6.36
N ASP A 239 -9.48 -1.88 7.66
CA ASP A 239 -10.78 -2.16 8.29
C ASP A 239 -11.60 -0.88 8.58
N ASP A 240 -11.10 0.31 8.22
CA ASP A 240 -11.81 1.58 8.42
C ASP A 240 -12.60 1.94 7.15
N PRO A 241 -13.95 1.82 7.16
CA PRO A 241 -14.78 2.12 5.99
C PRO A 241 -14.82 3.61 5.63
N ASP A 242 -14.46 4.49 6.57
CA ASP A 242 -14.50 5.95 6.40
C ASP A 242 -13.11 6.53 6.08
N HIS A 243 -12.04 5.73 6.23
CA HIS A 243 -10.71 6.11 5.81
C HIS A 243 -10.59 6.06 4.29
N LEU A 244 -10.76 7.21 3.65
CA LEU A 244 -10.25 7.38 2.29
C LEU A 244 -8.74 7.18 2.36
N PRO A 245 -8.16 6.18 1.65
CA PRO A 245 -6.71 6.00 1.65
C PRO A 245 -6.09 7.34 1.35
N SER A 246 -5.02 7.71 2.07
CA SER A 246 -4.29 8.94 1.82
C SER A 246 -3.73 8.90 0.41
N VAL A 247 -4.56 9.29 -0.57
CA VAL A 247 -4.20 9.38 -1.97
C VAL A 247 -3.30 10.59 -2.07
N ARG A 248 -2.02 10.40 -1.75
CA ARG A 248 -1.01 11.06 -2.60
C ARG A 248 -1.39 10.70 -4.03
N ARG A 249 -1.39 11.70 -4.91
CA ARG A 249 -1.97 11.77 -6.27
C ARG A 249 -1.57 10.66 -7.27
N ASP A 250 -1.06 9.54 -6.81
CA ASP A 250 -0.44 8.50 -7.60
C ASP A 250 -1.32 7.24 -7.64
N ALA A 251 -2.66 7.39 -7.68
CA ALA A 251 -3.57 6.29 -8.03
C ALA A 251 -3.34 5.76 -9.48
N HIS A 252 -2.40 6.35 -10.22
CA HIS A 252 -1.83 5.83 -11.46
C HIS A 252 -0.67 4.85 -11.26
N ARG A 253 -0.28 4.54 -10.02
CA ARG A 253 0.91 3.75 -9.70
C ARG A 253 0.69 2.28 -10.07
N PHE A 254 -0.33 1.60 -9.59
CA PHE A 254 -0.54 0.20 -10.00
C PHE A 254 -1.22 0.10 -11.36
N SER A 255 -0.63 -0.67 -12.30
CA SER A 255 -1.33 -1.08 -13.51
C SER A 255 -2.65 -1.77 -13.14
N VAL A 256 -3.72 -1.57 -13.91
CA VAL A 256 -5.02 -2.25 -13.72
C VAL A 256 -4.83 -3.77 -13.63
N GLN A 257 -3.82 -4.30 -14.32
CA GLN A 257 -3.47 -5.71 -14.32
C GLN A 257 -2.81 -6.21 -13.03
N ASP A 258 -2.26 -5.31 -12.23
CA ASP A 258 -1.65 -5.62 -10.93
C ASP A 258 -2.68 -5.52 -9.80
N LEU A 259 -3.63 -4.59 -9.91
CA LEU A 259 -4.71 -4.45 -8.93
C LEU A 259 -5.55 -5.72 -8.77
N THR A 260 -5.85 -6.43 -9.87
CA THR A 260 -6.60 -7.70 -9.81
C THR A 260 -5.88 -8.79 -9.04
N ALA A 261 -4.54 -8.76 -8.98
CA ALA A 261 -3.75 -9.69 -8.20
C ALA A 261 -3.64 -9.30 -6.71
N LEU A 262 -3.97 -8.05 -6.36
CA LEU A 262 -3.92 -7.52 -5.01
C LEU A 262 -5.25 -7.63 -4.25
N VAL A 263 -6.36 -7.87 -4.94
CA VAL A 263 -7.68 -8.09 -4.31
C VAL A 263 -7.70 -9.51 -3.71
N PRO A 264 -7.91 -9.67 -2.40
CA PRO A 264 -8.15 -10.98 -1.80
C PRO A 264 -9.41 -11.58 -2.45
N ASN A 265 -9.32 -12.84 -2.88
CA ASN A 265 -10.48 -13.56 -3.41
C ASN A 265 -11.47 -13.81 -2.26
N THR A 266 -12.24 -12.80 -1.89
CA THR A 266 -13.34 -12.94 -0.95
C THR A 266 -14.36 -13.81 -1.64
N SER A 267 -14.43 -15.07 -1.21
CA SER A 267 -15.50 -15.98 -1.60
C SER A 267 -16.80 -15.39 -1.09
N VAL A 268 -17.44 -14.53 -1.91
CA VAL A 268 -18.77 -14.02 -1.65
C VAL A 268 -19.71 -15.22 -1.74
N ARG A 269 -20.14 -15.67 -0.57
CA ARG A 269 -21.20 -16.64 -0.35
C ARG A 269 -22.42 -16.19 -1.16
N GLN A 270 -22.71 -16.88 -2.26
CA GLN A 270 -23.89 -16.61 -3.08
C GLN A 270 -25.15 -16.74 -2.21
N PRO A 271 -26.04 -15.73 -2.15
CA PRO A 271 -27.40 -15.96 -1.74
C PRO A 271 -28.12 -16.74 -2.84
N SER A 272 -28.79 -17.80 -2.39
CA SER A 272 -29.60 -18.74 -3.15
C SER A 272 -30.53 -18.08 -4.18
N ALA A 273 -30.64 -18.74 -5.33
CA ALA A 273 -31.57 -18.46 -6.40
C ALA A 273 -33.01 -18.22 -5.92
N ASN A 274 -33.61 -17.12 -6.37
CA ASN A 274 -35.06 -17.02 -6.49
C ASN A 274 -35.44 -16.59 -7.91
N ARG A 275 -35.69 -17.62 -8.70
CA ARG A 275 -36.69 -17.80 -9.75
C ARG A 275 -37.66 -16.61 -9.95
N PHE A 276 -37.47 -15.86 -11.04
CA PHE A 276 -38.58 -15.33 -11.83
C PHE A 276 -38.20 -15.39 -13.32
N SER A 277 -38.92 -16.24 -14.04
CA SER A 277 -38.84 -16.39 -15.49
C SER A 277 -39.72 -15.34 -16.15
N VAL A 278 -39.21 -14.59 -17.13
CA VAL A 278 -40.06 -13.98 -18.17
C VAL A 278 -39.38 -14.13 -19.54
N ALA A 279 -40.22 -14.46 -20.50
CA ALA A 279 -39.97 -15.04 -21.80
C ALA A 279 -39.12 -14.20 -22.77
N VAL A 280 -38.47 -14.95 -23.67
CA VAL A 280 -37.79 -14.50 -24.87
C VAL A 280 -38.82 -14.03 -25.89
N THR A 281 -38.69 -12.80 -26.37
CA THR A 281 -39.31 -12.36 -27.63
C THR A 281 -38.24 -11.75 -28.54
N THR A 282 -38.17 -12.27 -29.75
CA THR A 282 -37.28 -11.92 -30.85
C THR A 282 -37.57 -10.52 -31.39
N GLY A 283 -36.53 -9.70 -31.57
CA GLY A 283 -36.58 -8.42 -32.27
C GLY A 283 -35.22 -8.03 -32.87
N SER A 284 -35.21 -7.87 -34.19
CA SER A 284 -34.10 -7.54 -35.10
C SER A 284 -33.53 -6.09 -34.90
N PRO A 285 -32.42 -5.71 -35.58
CA PRO A 285 -31.34 -4.92 -34.99
C PRO A 285 -31.57 -3.40 -35.04
N VAL A 286 -31.14 -2.71 -33.99
CA VAL A 286 -31.09 -1.25 -33.92
C VAL A 286 -29.64 -0.78 -33.82
N SER A 287 -29.25 0.08 -34.76
CA SER A 287 -27.94 0.76 -34.88
C SER A 287 -27.53 1.54 -33.62
N PRO A 288 -26.22 1.72 -33.38
CA PRO A 288 -25.72 2.36 -32.17
C PRO A 288 -25.91 3.88 -32.23
N ARG A 289 -26.84 4.39 -31.42
CA ARG A 289 -26.99 5.83 -31.17
C ARG A 289 -26.17 6.21 -29.93
N THR A 290 -24.95 6.68 -30.15
CA THR A 290 -24.15 7.39 -29.14
C THR A 290 -24.78 8.75 -28.85
N THR A 291 -25.50 8.86 -27.74
CA THR A 291 -25.75 10.16 -27.08
C THR A 291 -25.11 10.11 -25.71
N SER A 292 -23.89 10.67 -25.62
CA SER A 292 -23.21 10.86 -24.34
C SER A 292 -24.08 11.74 -23.45
N ASN A 293 -24.50 11.21 -22.31
CA ASN A 293 -25.22 11.93 -21.29
C ASN A 293 -24.26 12.94 -20.64
N LYS A 294 -24.11 14.14 -21.23
CA LYS A 294 -23.21 15.19 -20.71
C LYS A 294 -23.94 15.93 -19.60
N ASN A 295 -23.61 15.64 -18.35
CA ASN A 295 -24.11 16.41 -17.22
C ASN A 295 -23.64 17.89 -17.38
N PRO A 296 -24.56 18.87 -17.52
CA PRO A 296 -24.21 20.25 -17.83
C PRO A 296 -23.47 20.95 -16.69
N SER A 297 -23.40 20.37 -15.49
CA SER A 297 -22.66 20.93 -14.35
C SER A 297 -21.16 20.60 -14.33
N LEU A 298 -20.70 19.63 -15.15
CA LEU A 298 -19.32 19.15 -15.13
C LEU A 298 -18.41 19.88 -16.13
N CYS A 299 -17.11 19.90 -15.81
CA CYS A 299 -16.05 20.48 -16.64
C CYS A 299 -16.06 19.86 -18.04
N LYS A 300 -16.09 20.71 -19.08
CA LYS A 300 -16.14 20.22 -20.48
C LYS A 300 -14.89 19.49 -20.94
N PHE A 301 -13.77 19.62 -20.21
CA PHE A 301 -12.49 18.97 -20.53
C PHE A 301 -12.33 17.65 -19.77
N CYS A 302 -12.19 17.70 -18.43
CA CYS A 302 -11.95 16.49 -17.65
C CYS A 302 -13.22 15.69 -17.33
N GLN A 303 -14.40 16.32 -17.33
CA GLN A 303 -15.67 15.73 -16.90
C GLN A 303 -15.67 15.12 -15.48
N SER A 304 -14.60 15.28 -14.70
CA SER A 304 -14.46 14.71 -13.35
C SER A 304 -14.72 15.72 -12.23
N ARG A 305 -14.82 17.01 -12.55
CA ARG A 305 -14.98 18.11 -11.58
C ARG A 305 -16.07 19.08 -12.05
N PRO A 306 -16.84 19.70 -11.14
CA PRO A 306 -17.82 20.72 -11.50
C PRO A 306 -17.13 21.93 -12.15
N LYS A 307 -17.90 22.66 -12.96
CA LYS A 307 -17.47 23.94 -13.54
C LYS A 307 -17.13 24.94 -12.43
N TYR A 308 -16.08 25.73 -12.62
CA TYR A 308 -15.71 26.76 -11.67
C TYR A 308 -16.55 28.02 -11.94
N GLN A 309 -17.49 28.34 -11.04
CA GLN A 309 -18.42 29.46 -11.18
C GLN A 309 -19.09 29.47 -12.58
N ASN A 310 -18.95 30.55 -13.35
CA ASN A 310 -19.49 30.69 -14.70
C ASN A 310 -18.53 30.21 -15.81
N HIS A 311 -17.40 29.59 -15.47
CA HIS A 311 -16.44 29.09 -16.46
C HIS A 311 -16.80 27.70 -16.99
N GLN A 312 -16.47 27.42 -18.24
CA GLN A 312 -16.75 26.12 -18.88
C GLN A 312 -15.87 24.96 -18.35
N TYR A 313 -14.86 25.27 -17.53
CA TYR A 313 -13.84 24.35 -17.03
C TYR A 313 -13.71 24.47 -15.50
N CYS A 314 -13.19 23.43 -14.84
CA CYS A 314 -13.01 23.40 -13.38
C CYS A 314 -11.78 24.19 -12.87
N GLY A 315 -10.97 24.77 -13.76
CA GLY A 315 -9.79 25.55 -13.40
C GLY A 315 -8.94 25.94 -14.60
N ARG A 316 -7.92 26.78 -14.36
CA ARG A 316 -7.02 27.31 -15.39
C ARG A 316 -6.28 26.21 -16.16
N THR A 317 -5.87 25.13 -15.49
CA THR A 317 -5.19 24.00 -16.12
C THR A 317 -6.09 23.29 -17.15
N CYS A 318 -7.33 22.97 -16.79
CA CYS A 318 -8.28 22.36 -17.73
C CYS A 318 -8.62 23.29 -18.89
N ALA A 319 -8.67 24.61 -18.66
CA ALA A 319 -8.86 25.59 -19.75
C ALA A 319 -7.65 25.64 -20.70
N ALA A 320 -6.43 25.60 -20.15
CA ALA A 320 -5.18 25.62 -20.92
C ALA A 320 -4.99 24.33 -21.74
N GLU A 321 -5.28 23.17 -21.16
CA GLU A 321 -5.18 21.89 -21.87
C GLU A 321 -6.31 21.74 -22.92
N ALA A 322 -7.52 22.22 -22.61
CA ALA A 322 -8.60 22.27 -23.59
C ALA A 322 -8.26 23.11 -24.84
N ALA A 323 -7.42 24.15 -24.68
CA ALA A 323 -6.98 24.99 -25.79
C ALA A 323 -5.97 24.29 -26.72
N LYS A 324 -5.30 23.22 -26.25
CA LYS A 324 -4.27 22.48 -27.01
C LYS A 324 -4.84 21.30 -27.80
N VAL A 325 -6.02 20.81 -27.44
CA VAL A 325 -6.66 19.66 -28.08
C VAL A 325 -7.64 20.05 -29.18
N CYS A 326 -7.92 19.11 -30.07
CA CYS A 326 -8.90 19.25 -31.15
C CYS A 326 -10.28 19.60 -30.59
N SER A 327 -10.88 20.67 -31.11
CA SER A 327 -12.20 21.15 -30.64
C SER A 327 -13.34 20.16 -30.91
N PHE A 328 -13.16 19.27 -31.90
CA PHE A 328 -14.13 18.24 -32.28
C PHE A 328 -13.95 16.94 -31.51
N CYS A 329 -12.85 16.22 -31.70
CA CYS A 329 -12.65 14.90 -31.09
C CYS A 329 -12.19 14.95 -29.64
N ARG A 330 -11.57 16.06 -29.21
CA ARG A 330 -11.00 16.26 -27.85
C ARG A 330 -10.00 15.20 -27.38
N ILE A 331 -9.49 14.38 -28.30
CA ILE A 331 -8.52 13.31 -28.03
C ILE A 331 -7.13 13.71 -28.50
N ASN A 332 -7.02 14.21 -29.74
CA ASN A 332 -5.73 14.52 -30.35
C ASN A 332 -5.38 16.03 -30.22
N PRO A 333 -4.09 16.39 -30.15
CA PRO A 333 -3.64 17.79 -30.22
C PRO A 333 -4.10 18.47 -31.51
N ARG A 334 -4.34 19.79 -31.45
CA ARG A 334 -4.70 20.59 -32.62
C ARG A 334 -3.49 20.77 -33.54
N HIS A 335 -3.72 20.80 -34.86
CA HIS A 335 -2.63 20.88 -35.84
C HIS A 335 -2.22 22.35 -36.09
N GLY A 336 -1.11 22.77 -35.47
CA GLY A 336 -0.57 24.13 -35.63
C GLY A 336 -1.55 25.20 -35.15
N LYS A 337 -1.89 26.15 -36.03
CA LYS A 337 -2.89 27.21 -35.74
C LYS A 337 -4.33 26.78 -35.98
N HIS A 338 -4.58 25.59 -36.54
CA HIS A 338 -5.95 25.13 -36.79
C HIS A 338 -6.58 24.54 -35.52
N PRO A 339 -7.88 24.76 -35.26
CA PRO A 339 -8.56 24.29 -34.05
C PRO A 339 -8.88 22.77 -34.05
N PHE A 340 -8.47 22.04 -35.10
CA PHE A 340 -8.74 20.62 -35.30
C PHE A 340 -7.44 19.82 -35.47
N CYS A 341 -7.45 18.54 -35.12
CA CYS A 341 -6.28 17.66 -35.30
C CYS A 341 -6.12 17.15 -36.75
N SER A 342 -7.19 17.17 -37.56
CA SER A 342 -7.15 16.69 -38.94
C SER A 342 -8.22 17.35 -39.80
N LYS A 343 -8.04 17.30 -41.13
CA LYS A 343 -9.05 17.72 -42.11
C LYS A 343 -10.37 16.98 -41.92
N THR A 344 -10.32 15.71 -41.52
CA THR A 344 -11.50 14.89 -41.19
C THR A 344 -12.26 15.43 -39.99
N CYS A 345 -11.56 15.83 -38.91
CA CYS A 345 -12.21 16.44 -37.76
C CYS A 345 -12.78 17.83 -38.08
N ALA A 346 -12.11 18.59 -38.95
CA ALA A 346 -12.64 19.87 -39.43
C ALA A 346 -13.92 19.67 -40.26
N ALA A 347 -13.92 18.74 -41.22
CA ALA A 347 -15.08 18.43 -42.06
C ALA A 347 -16.29 17.95 -41.23
N LYS A 348 -16.06 17.06 -40.26
CA LYS A 348 -17.11 16.59 -39.36
C LYS A 348 -17.64 17.67 -38.41
N ALA A 349 -16.80 18.64 -38.04
CA ALA A 349 -17.21 19.78 -37.20
C ALA A 349 -18.00 20.84 -37.98
N SER A 350 -17.72 21.01 -39.26
CA SER A 350 -18.38 22.00 -40.13
C SER A 350 -19.72 21.53 -40.70
N GLY A 351 -20.13 20.28 -40.46
CA GLY A 351 -21.42 19.75 -40.89
C GLY A 351 -21.57 19.74 -42.42
N GLY A 352 -21.04 18.70 -43.07
CA GLY A 352 -21.30 18.46 -44.49
C GLY A 352 -21.25 16.97 -44.82
N GLY A 353 -22.44 16.40 -45.03
CA GLY A 353 -22.69 15.12 -45.72
C GLY A 353 -22.51 13.87 -44.89
#